data_AF-A0A7C3SY46-F1
#
_entry.id   AF-A0A7C3SY46-F1
#
_cell.length_a   1.000
_cell.length_b   1.000
_cell.length_c   1.000
_cell.angle_alpha   90.00
_cell.angle_beta   90.00
_cell.angle_gamma   90.00
#
_symmetry.space_group_name_H-M   'P 1'
#
loop_
_entity.id
_entity.type
_entity.pdbx_description
1 polymer ?
#
loop_
_entity_poly.entity_id
_entity_poly.type
_entity_poly.pdbx_seq_one_letter_code
_entity_poly.pdbx_strand_id
1 'polypeptide(L)'
;MIFMAYDADLSFIYKNYTRIIFGINSVKDVGAEVDHLKCSRAFIVTDKGVEAAGLVEKVQKALGNRFVGMYDECPQDSGYHIANQAAEMAREAGADCL
;
A
#
# COMPACT_ATOMS: atom_id res chain seq x y z
N MET A 1 30.24 23.35 -5.26
CA MET A 1 29.09 22.93 -4.42
C MET A 1 28.23 24.15 -4.18
N ILE A 2 27.00 24.17 -4.71
CA ILE A 2 26.05 25.23 -4.41
C ILE A 2 25.39 24.84 -3.09
N PHE A 3 25.64 25.62 -2.05
CA PHE A 3 24.96 25.49 -0.76
C PHE A 3 23.52 26.00 -0.97
N MET A 4 22.52 25.13 -0.85
CA MET A 4 21.13 25.57 -0.72
C MET A 4 20.97 26.15 0.68
N ALA A 5 21.09 27.47 0.82
CA ALA A 5 20.76 28.16 2.05
C ALA A 5 19.24 28.25 2.16
N TYR A 6 18.67 27.69 3.24
CA TYR A 6 17.28 27.94 3.60
C TYR A 6 17.21 29.31 4.30
N ASP A 7 17.28 30.39 3.53
CA ASP A 7 17.20 31.76 4.03
C ASP A 7 15.77 32.34 3.93
N ALA A 8 15.63 33.62 4.25
CA ALA A 8 14.35 34.30 4.38
C ALA A 8 13.58 34.45 3.06
N ASP A 9 14.21 34.22 1.92
CA ASP A 9 13.58 34.31 0.59
C ASP A 9 13.02 32.94 0.13
N LEU A 10 13.19 31.88 0.91
CA LEU A 10 12.64 30.55 0.61
C LEU A 10 11.10 30.58 0.63
N SER A 11 10.51 30.37 -0.55
CA SER A 11 9.07 30.17 -0.72
C SER A 11 8.78 28.84 -1.41
N PHE A 12 7.89 28.04 -0.84
CA PHE A 12 7.47 26.76 -1.41
C PHE A 12 6.01 26.45 -1.03
N ILE A 13 5.37 25.61 -1.84
CA ILE A 13 4.07 25.02 -1.54
C ILE A 13 4.26 23.54 -1.30
N TYR A 14 3.91 23.07 -0.10
CA TYR A 14 3.86 21.65 0.23
C TYR A 14 2.41 21.18 0.26
N LYS A 15 2.11 20.11 -0.47
CA LYS A 15 0.82 19.42 -0.40
C LYS A 15 1.06 17.93 -0.23
N ASN A 16 0.40 17.34 0.75
CA ASN A 16 0.35 15.91 0.95
C ASN A 16 -1.13 15.50 1.04
N TYR A 17 -1.64 14.93 -0.05
CA TYR A 17 -3.03 14.48 -0.13
C TYR A 17 -3.24 13.12 0.54
N THR A 18 -2.16 12.40 0.82
CA THR A 18 -2.21 11.07 1.38
C THR A 18 -2.34 11.15 2.88
N ARG A 19 -3.38 10.50 3.42
CA ARG A 19 -3.55 10.32 4.86
C ARG A 19 -2.42 9.43 5.39
N ILE A 20 -1.79 9.85 6.50
CA ILE A 20 -0.72 9.09 7.15
C ILE A 20 -1.18 8.65 8.53
N ILE A 21 -1.13 7.35 8.78
CA ILE A 21 -1.30 6.77 10.12
C ILE A 21 0.07 6.30 10.58
N PHE A 22 0.53 6.85 11.71
CA PHE A 22 1.87 6.60 12.21
C PHE A 22 1.83 6.15 13.68
N GLY A 23 2.63 5.12 13.99
CA GLY A 23 2.78 4.59 15.33
C GLY A 23 3.13 3.09 15.32
N ILE A 24 3.64 2.60 16.43
CA ILE A 24 3.88 1.16 16.61
C ILE A 24 2.52 0.44 16.52
N ASN A 25 2.44 -0.60 15.69
CA ASN A 25 1.23 -1.40 15.42
C ASN A 25 0.11 -0.69 14.63
N SER A 26 0.37 0.42 13.94
CA SER A 26 -0.64 1.10 13.10
C SER A 26 -1.24 0.22 11.99
N VAL A 27 -0.56 -0.87 11.59
CA VAL A 27 -1.09 -1.86 10.63
C VAL A 27 -2.45 -2.42 11.03
N LYS A 28 -2.81 -2.42 12.32
CA LYS A 28 -4.12 -2.87 12.82
C LYS A 28 -5.28 -2.02 12.30
N ASP A 29 -5.01 -0.78 11.90
CA ASP A 29 -6.02 0.17 11.46
C ASP A 29 -6.35 0.02 9.96
N VAL A 30 -5.63 -0.82 9.22
CA VAL A 30 -5.82 -0.98 7.75
C VAL A 30 -7.27 -1.33 7.38
N GLY A 31 -7.96 -2.15 8.19
CA GLY A 31 -9.37 -2.47 7.95
C GLY A 31 -10.30 -1.27 8.09
N ALA A 32 -10.02 -0.37 9.05
CA ALA A 32 -10.77 0.87 9.22
C ALA A 32 -10.50 1.86 8.08
N GLU A 33 -9.30 1.84 7.50
CA GLU A 33 -8.99 2.68 6.33
C GLU A 33 -9.68 2.17 5.07
N VAL A 34 -9.83 0.85 4.89
CA VAL A 34 -10.67 0.29 3.82
C VAL A 34 -12.12 0.79 3.95
N ASP A 35 -12.66 0.82 5.18
CA ASP A 35 -14.00 1.37 5.44
C ASP A 35 -14.07 2.89 5.18
N HIS A 36 -13.03 3.63 5.56
CA HIS A 36 -12.93 5.07 5.31
C HIS A 36 -12.96 5.40 3.82
N LEU A 37 -12.31 4.57 3.00
CA LEU A 37 -12.35 4.64 1.53
C LEU A 37 -13.69 4.18 0.94
N LYS A 38 -14.62 3.69 1.76
CA LYS A 38 -15.91 3.08 1.36
C LYS A 38 -15.72 1.84 0.48
N CYS A 39 -14.62 1.12 0.72
CA CYS A 39 -14.27 -0.13 0.08
C CYS A 39 -14.59 -1.31 1.02
N SER A 40 -14.49 -2.53 0.50
CA SER A 40 -14.88 -3.73 1.25
C SER A 40 -14.11 -5.00 0.86
N ARG A 41 -13.36 -4.96 -0.24
CA ARG A 41 -12.66 -6.08 -0.86
C ARG A 41 -11.24 -5.63 -1.21
N ALA A 42 -10.33 -5.78 -0.26
CA ALA A 42 -8.93 -5.40 -0.36
C ALA A 42 -8.08 -6.56 -0.88
N PHE A 43 -7.18 -6.26 -1.82
CA PHE A 43 -6.26 -7.21 -2.43
C PHE A 43 -4.82 -6.79 -2.18
N ILE A 44 -4.01 -7.68 -1.60
CA ILE A 44 -2.63 -7.35 -1.22
C ILE A 44 -1.71 -7.50 -2.44
N VAL A 45 -0.87 -6.51 -2.69
CA VAL A 45 0.24 -6.60 -3.66
C VAL A 45 1.56 -6.51 -2.90
N THR A 46 2.41 -7.53 -3.02
CA THR A 46 3.65 -7.69 -2.23
C THR A 46 4.70 -8.50 -3.01
N ASP A 47 5.86 -8.72 -2.40
CA ASP A 47 6.88 -9.66 -2.86
C ASP A 47 7.09 -10.83 -1.88
N LYS A 48 7.76 -11.88 -2.35
CA LYS A 48 8.11 -13.09 -1.58
C LYS A 48 8.98 -12.82 -0.36
N GLY A 49 9.82 -11.79 -0.39
CA GLY A 49 10.65 -11.43 0.76
C GLY A 49 9.83 -10.89 1.92
N VAL A 50 8.87 -10.00 1.63
CA VAL A 50 7.93 -9.43 2.61
C VAL A 50 7.00 -10.52 3.16
N GLU A 51 6.54 -11.44 2.30
CA GLU A 51 5.76 -12.60 2.73
C GLU A 51 6.58 -13.52 3.65
N ALA A 52 7.79 -13.92 3.23
CA ALA A 52 8.68 -14.78 4.02
C ALA A 52 9.06 -14.17 5.38
N ALA A 53 9.08 -12.84 5.48
CA ALA A 53 9.28 -12.12 6.74
C ALA A 53 8.06 -12.15 7.69
N GLY A 54 6.92 -12.74 7.27
CA GLY A 54 5.69 -12.81 8.07
C GLY A 54 4.98 -11.47 8.23
N LEU A 55 5.30 -10.48 7.40
CA LEU A 55 4.71 -9.14 7.49
C LEU A 55 3.30 -9.12 6.87
N VAL A 56 3.10 -9.87 5.80
CA VAL A 56 1.83 -9.96 5.08
C VAL A 56 0.72 -10.56 5.96
N GLU A 57 1.03 -11.56 6.77
CA GLU A 57 0.07 -12.21 7.68
C GLU A 57 -0.57 -11.19 8.64
N LYS A 58 0.20 -10.18 9.07
CA LYS A 58 -0.30 -9.11 9.95
C LYS A 58 -1.35 -8.24 9.24
N VAL A 59 -1.12 -7.95 7.95
CA VAL A 59 -2.05 -7.18 7.11
C VAL A 59 -3.31 -8.00 6.84
N GLN A 60 -3.16 -9.27 6.43
CA GLN A 60 -4.30 -10.18 6.20
C GLN A 60 -5.19 -10.30 7.44
N LYS A 61 -4.60 -10.49 8.62
CA LYS A 61 -5.34 -10.54 9.90
C LYS A 61 -6.08 -9.24 10.20
N ALA A 62 -5.46 -8.09 9.93
CA ALA A 62 -6.06 -6.79 10.19
C ALA A 62 -7.18 -6.44 9.18
N LEU A 63 -7.08 -6.92 7.94
CA LEU A 63 -8.13 -6.79 6.93
C LEU A 63 -9.36 -7.68 7.26
N GLY A 64 -9.12 -8.88 7.80
CA GLY A 64 -10.18 -9.83 8.15
C GLY A 64 -11.02 -10.19 6.92
N ASN A 65 -12.35 -10.09 7.04
CA ASN A 65 -13.29 -10.42 5.95
C ASN A 65 -13.17 -9.54 4.71
N ARG A 66 -12.39 -8.45 4.76
CA ARG A 66 -12.14 -7.58 3.60
C ARG A 66 -11.04 -8.15 2.69
N PHE A 67 -10.21 -9.07 3.16
CA PHE A 67 -9.16 -9.66 2.36
C PHE A 67 -9.76 -10.60 1.30
N VAL A 68 -9.55 -10.29 0.02
CA VAL A 68 -10.09 -11.08 -1.10
C VAL A 68 -9.05 -11.78 -1.96
N GLY A 69 -7.77 -11.47 -1.77
CA GLY A 69 -6.69 -12.11 -2.52
C GLY A 69 -5.36 -11.40 -2.38
N MET A 70 -4.34 -11.99 -2.99
CA MET A 70 -2.98 -11.46 -2.95
C MET A 70 -2.21 -11.79 -4.23
N TYR A 71 -1.30 -10.89 -4.61
CA TYR A 71 -0.19 -11.16 -5.51
C TYR A 71 1.13 -10.91 -4.78
N ASP A 72 2.02 -11.90 -4.77
CA ASP A 72 3.28 -11.90 -4.01
C ASP A 72 4.52 -12.12 -4.89
N GLU A 73 4.35 -12.13 -6.21
CA GLU A 73 5.41 -12.37 -7.18
C GLU A 73 5.99 -11.05 -7.72
N CYS A 74 5.83 -9.90 -7.04
CA CYS A 74 6.45 -8.64 -7.50
C CYS A 74 7.98 -8.73 -7.43
N PRO A 75 8.71 -8.68 -8.57
CA PRO A 75 10.15 -8.54 -8.55
C PRO A 75 10.55 -7.08 -8.29
N GLN A 76 11.82 -6.89 -7.90
CA GLN A 76 12.45 -5.58 -7.92
C GLN A 76 12.45 -5.01 -9.35
N ASP A 77 12.15 -3.72 -9.50
CA ASP A 77 12.01 -3.06 -10.81
C ASP A 77 10.98 -3.74 -11.73
N SER A 78 9.76 -3.92 -11.19
CA SER A 78 8.65 -4.60 -11.87
C SER A 78 8.30 -3.95 -13.22
N GLY A 79 8.26 -4.77 -14.28
CA GLY A 79 7.78 -4.35 -15.60
C GLY A 79 6.25 -4.32 -15.69
N TYR A 80 5.72 -3.68 -16.75
CA TYR A 80 4.27 -3.52 -16.94
C TYR A 80 3.49 -4.84 -17.01
N HIS A 81 4.10 -5.94 -17.47
CA HIS A 81 3.46 -7.25 -17.55
C HIS A 81 3.12 -7.81 -16.16
N ILE A 82 3.98 -7.59 -15.16
CA ILE A 82 3.73 -7.92 -13.76
C ILE A 82 2.55 -7.11 -13.23
N ALA A 83 2.53 -5.79 -13.49
CA ALA A 83 1.44 -4.92 -13.07
C ALA A 83 0.09 -5.35 -13.69
N ASN A 84 0.09 -5.72 -14.98
CA ASN A 84 -1.11 -6.22 -15.65
C ASN A 84 -1.60 -7.54 -15.04
N GLN A 85 -0.70 -8.48 -14.76
CA GLN A 85 -1.02 -9.75 -14.13
C GLN A 85 -1.66 -9.52 -12.74
N ALA A 86 -1.01 -8.72 -11.88
CA ALA A 86 -1.54 -8.38 -10.56
C ALA A 86 -2.92 -7.71 -10.64
N ALA A 87 -3.10 -6.79 -11.59
CA ALA A 87 -4.37 -6.11 -11.81
C ALA A 87 -5.48 -7.05 -12.33
N GLU A 88 -5.15 -8.04 -13.15
CA GLU A 88 -6.09 -9.07 -13.61
C GLU A 88 -6.57 -9.91 -12.43
N MET A 89 -5.65 -10.44 -11.62
CA MET A 89 -6.01 -11.21 -10.42
C MET A 89 -6.82 -10.40 -9.41
N ALA A 90 -6.49 -9.12 -9.20
CA ALA A 90 -7.26 -8.25 -8.32
C ALA A 90 -8.70 -8.07 -8.84
N ARG A 91 -8.90 -7.92 -10.15
CA ARG A 91 -10.24 -7.80 -10.75
C ARG A 91 -11.03 -9.11 -10.65
N GLU A 92 -10.38 -10.26 -10.89
CA GLU A 92 -11.01 -11.58 -10.75
C GLU A 92 -11.44 -11.86 -9.30
N ALA A 93 -10.64 -11.42 -8.32
CA ALA A 93 -10.99 -11.44 -6.90
C ALA A 93 -12.09 -10.44 -6.52
N GLY A 94 -12.53 -9.58 -7.45
CA GLY A 94 -13.53 -8.55 -7.23
C GLY A 94 -13.04 -7.39 -6.35
N ALA A 95 -11.73 -7.20 -6.23
CA ALA A 95 -11.17 -6.17 -5.37
C ALA A 95 -11.68 -4.76 -5.72
N ASP A 96 -11.95 -3.95 -4.69
CA ASP A 96 -12.32 -2.54 -4.81
C ASP A 96 -11.26 -1.60 -4.20
N CYS A 97 -10.21 -2.16 -3.61
CA CYS A 97 -9.01 -1.44 -3.17
C CYS A 97 -7.79 -2.39 -3.15
N LEU A 98 -6.59 -1.79 -3.10
CA LEU A 98 -5.30 -2.47 -3.04
C LEU A 98 -4.55 -2.03 -1.78
#